data_AF-A0A7V3P3U4-F1
#
_entry.id   AF-A0A7V3P3U4-F1
#
_cell.length_a   1.000
_cell.length_b   1.000
_cell.length_c   1.000
_cell.angle_alpha   90.00
_cell.angle_beta   90.00
_cell.angle_gamma   90.00
#
_symmetry.space_group_name_H-M   'P 1'
#
loop_
_entity.id
_entity.type
_entity.pdbx_description
1 polymer ?
#
loop_
_entity_poly.entity_id
_entity_poly.type
_entity_poly.pdbx_seq_one_letter_code
_entity_poly.pdbx_strand_id
1 'polypeptide(L)'
;MSQEQPGIRRPTFYGAGGTQEDILKLLDALEEVAERSYSLFGKAWGLDLEEFHMLVNKIRASLPDEVRRASRMATDSDKIIASAKEEAEAIIQQAHKEAERIIEEARQMAAKLIDTSEINQLAKAQAQEILANAEKTARETRRGADEYAREVLAAIENHLAKVMSTLQKGREKLESRISAEQEIPDPLIPMGRGVIRR
;
A
#
# COMPACT_ATOMS: atom_id res chain seq x y z
N MET A 1 21.77 1.25 7.90
CA MET A 1 23.23 0.97 7.99
C MET A 1 23.95 2.29 7.92
N SER A 2 24.09 2.96 9.07
CA SER A 2 24.81 4.23 9.17
C SER A 2 26.31 3.93 9.13
N GLN A 3 26.97 4.22 8.03
CA GLN A 3 28.42 4.22 7.99
C GLN A 3 28.91 5.47 8.72
N GLU A 4 29.42 5.28 9.93
CA GLU A 4 30.29 6.26 10.58
C GLU A 4 31.48 6.51 9.66
N GLN A 5 31.56 7.71 9.09
CA GLN A 5 32.77 8.16 8.42
C GLN A 5 33.87 8.25 9.48
N PRO A 6 35.06 7.67 9.25
CA PRO A 6 36.17 7.82 10.17
C PRO A 6 36.58 9.29 10.18
N GLY A 7 36.20 9.99 11.25
CA GLY A 7 36.60 11.37 11.47
C GLY A 7 38.11 11.48 11.34
N ILE A 8 38.57 12.24 10.36
CA ILE A 8 39.95 12.68 10.29
C ILE A 8 40.19 13.39 11.62
N ARG A 9 40.90 12.74 12.55
CA ARG A 9 41.35 13.37 13.78
C ARG A 9 42.35 14.44 13.39
N ARG A 10 41.83 15.63 13.10
CA ARG A 10 42.63 16.85 13.05
C ARG A 10 43.27 16.95 14.43
N PRO A 11 44.60 16.97 14.56
CA PRO A 11 45.20 17.21 15.85
C PRO A 11 44.66 18.54 16.36
N THR A 12 43.87 18.50 17.42
CA THR A 12 43.34 19.67 18.11
C THR A 12 44.51 20.33 18.82
N PHE A 13 45.31 21.06 18.07
CA PHE A 13 46.03 22.17 18.64
C PHE A 13 45.13 23.40 18.48
N TYR A 14 44.89 24.10 19.58
CA TYR A 14 44.51 25.52 19.63
C TYR A 14 43.04 25.93 19.80
N GLY A 15 42.81 26.66 20.90
CA GLY A 15 41.83 27.74 20.99
C GLY A 15 42.39 29.03 20.40
N ALA A 16 41.49 29.88 19.89
CA ALA A 16 41.72 31.02 18.99
C ALA A 16 42.66 32.16 19.47
N GLY A 17 43.27 32.05 20.65
CA GLY A 17 44.25 33.02 21.17
C GLY A 17 45.63 32.42 21.51
N GLY A 18 45.76 31.10 21.57
CA GLY A 18 46.96 30.42 22.08
C GLY A 18 48.10 30.27 21.06
N THR A 19 47.80 30.06 19.78
CA THR A 19 48.83 29.81 18.73
C THR A 19 49.91 30.85 18.66
N GLN A 20 49.49 32.10 18.55
CA GLN A 20 50.40 33.19 18.31
C GLN A 20 51.23 33.47 19.57
N GLU A 21 50.60 33.41 20.73
CA GLU A 21 51.26 33.62 22.02
C GLU A 21 52.24 32.48 22.34
N ASP A 22 51.86 31.23 22.04
CA ASP A 22 52.69 30.04 22.29
C ASP A 22 53.90 29.98 21.36
N ILE A 23 53.75 30.33 20.07
CA ILE A 23 54.90 30.35 19.15
C ILE A 23 55.87 31.49 19.49
N LEU A 24 55.38 32.65 19.93
CA LEU A 24 56.24 33.74 20.39
C LEU A 24 57.01 33.34 21.66
N LYS A 25 56.36 32.69 22.62
CA LYS A 25 57.02 32.12 23.80
C LYS A 25 58.08 31.07 23.46
N LEU A 26 57.83 30.24 22.44
CA LEU A 26 58.81 29.26 21.95
C LEU A 26 60.00 29.93 21.26
N LEU A 27 59.79 31.06 20.56
CA LEU A 27 60.88 31.87 20.00
C LEU A 27 61.70 32.52 21.10
N ASP A 28 61.06 33.04 22.15
CA ASP A 28 61.75 33.61 23.31
C ASP A 28 62.59 32.54 24.05
N ALA A 29 62.04 31.34 24.26
CA ALA A 29 62.76 30.22 24.83
C ALA A 29 63.92 29.73 23.94
N LEU A 30 63.75 29.77 22.61
CA LEU A 30 64.82 29.44 21.66
C LEU A 30 65.96 30.47 21.70
N GLU A 31 65.63 31.75 21.85
CA GLU A 31 66.59 32.86 22.00
C GLU A 31 67.39 32.70 23.31
N GLU A 32 66.72 32.41 24.42
CA GLU A 32 67.36 32.17 25.73
C GLU A 32 68.31 30.96 25.70
N VAL A 33 67.90 29.86 25.06
CA VAL A 33 68.74 28.65 24.92
C VAL A 33 69.96 28.94 24.05
N ALA A 34 69.80 29.72 22.97
CA ALA A 34 70.90 30.14 22.14
C ALA A 34 71.90 30.97 22.95
N GLU A 35 71.45 32.03 23.64
CA GLU A 35 72.29 32.91 24.46
C GLU A 35 73.07 32.16 25.55
N ARG A 36 72.40 31.23 26.26
CA ARG A 36 73.03 30.41 27.32
C ARG A 36 74.14 29.51 26.79
N SER A 37 74.02 29.04 25.55
CA SER A 37 75.01 28.15 24.92
C SER A 37 76.34 28.86 24.59
N TYR A 38 76.37 30.19 24.43
CA TYR A 38 77.58 30.95 24.10
C TYR A 38 78.50 31.24 25.29
N SER A 39 78.06 30.98 26.53
CA SER A 39 78.81 31.34 27.74
C SER A 39 79.97 30.40 28.10
N LEU A 40 80.13 29.24 27.44
CA LEU A 40 81.07 28.24 27.96
C LEU A 40 82.54 28.50 27.61
N PHE A 41 82.92 28.97 26.42
CA PHE A 41 84.32 29.34 26.12
C PHE A 41 84.39 30.19 24.84
N GLY A 42 83.98 31.47 24.89
CA GLY A 42 84.39 32.57 24.00
C GLY A 42 84.27 32.46 22.46
N LYS A 43 83.91 31.30 21.89
CA LYS A 43 83.69 30.95 20.47
C LYS A 43 83.78 29.41 20.39
N ALA A 44 82.70 28.69 20.74
CA ALA A 44 82.73 27.22 20.73
C ALA A 44 81.78 26.54 19.73
N TRP A 45 80.85 27.26 19.11
CA TRP A 45 80.16 26.79 17.90
C TRP A 45 80.06 27.95 16.92
N GLY A 46 80.37 27.71 15.65
CA GLY A 46 80.46 28.72 14.58
C GLY A 46 79.11 29.31 14.16
N LEU A 47 78.27 29.67 15.13
CA LEU A 47 77.05 30.41 14.93
C LEU A 47 77.32 31.91 15.06
N ASP A 48 76.84 32.67 14.09
CA ASP A 48 76.79 34.12 14.14
C ASP A 48 75.54 34.53 14.94
N LEU A 49 75.78 35.09 16.13
CA LEU A 49 74.72 35.53 17.03
C LEU A 49 73.92 36.70 16.45
N GLU A 50 74.58 37.58 15.68
CA GLU A 50 73.93 38.71 15.03
C GLU A 50 72.97 38.22 13.95
N GLU A 51 73.41 37.26 13.13
CA GLU A 51 72.55 36.61 12.12
C GLU A 51 71.38 35.85 12.76
N PHE A 52 71.61 35.15 13.87
CA PHE A 52 70.57 34.44 14.62
C PHE A 52 69.49 35.41 15.14
N HIS A 53 69.86 36.48 15.85
CA HIS A 53 68.89 37.46 16.34
C HIS A 53 68.16 38.16 15.19
N MET A 54 68.83 38.44 14.07
CA MET A 54 68.16 38.99 12.89
C MET A 54 67.07 38.06 12.36
N LEU A 55 67.35 36.75 12.25
CA LEU A 55 66.37 35.75 11.80
C LEU A 55 65.20 35.62 12.78
N VAL A 56 65.46 35.55 14.09
CA VAL A 56 64.42 35.50 15.12
C VAL A 56 63.53 36.74 15.07
N ASN A 57 64.12 37.94 14.97
CA ASN A 57 63.36 39.19 14.86
C ASN A 57 62.54 39.27 13.57
N LYS A 58 63.06 38.75 12.45
CA LYS A 58 62.31 38.64 11.19
C LYS A 58 61.12 37.67 11.30
N ILE A 59 61.29 36.55 12.00
CA ILE A 59 60.19 35.62 12.28
C ILE A 59 59.16 36.31 13.19
N ARG A 60 59.59 36.95 14.28
CA ARG A 60 58.74 37.69 15.22
C ARG A 60 57.92 38.79 14.53
N ALA A 61 58.51 39.46 13.53
CA ALA A 61 57.84 40.49 12.75
C ALA A 61 56.82 39.95 11.73
N SER A 62 57.09 38.82 11.09
CA SER A 62 56.26 38.30 9.97
C SER A 62 55.25 37.21 10.36
N LEU A 63 55.53 36.46 11.43
CA LEU A 63 54.70 35.35 11.89
C LEU A 63 53.29 35.77 12.38
N PRO A 64 53.11 36.85 13.17
CA PRO A 64 51.79 37.30 13.62
C PRO A 64 50.77 37.43 12.50
N ASP A 65 51.17 38.05 11.39
CA ASP A 65 50.28 38.30 10.27
C ASP A 65 49.98 37.03 9.49
N GLU A 66 50.95 36.13 9.37
CA GLU A 66 50.74 34.82 8.74
C GLU A 66 49.77 33.94 9.54
N VAL A 67 49.92 33.89 10.87
CA VAL A 67 49.00 33.16 11.75
C VAL A 67 47.59 33.75 11.69
N ARG A 68 47.45 35.08 11.69
CA ARG A 68 46.15 35.74 11.52
C ARG A 68 45.54 35.48 10.15
N ARG A 69 46.35 35.44 9.08
CA ARG A 69 45.89 35.06 7.73
C ARG A 69 45.37 33.63 7.72
N ALA A 70 46.15 32.67 8.22
CA ALA A 70 45.76 31.27 8.28
C ALA A 70 44.48 31.04 9.11
N SER A 71 44.35 31.71 10.26
CA SER A 71 43.16 31.63 11.11
C SER A 71 41.91 32.18 10.42
N ARG A 72 42.03 33.30 9.71
CA ARG A 72 40.94 33.85 8.89
C ARG A 72 40.54 32.90 7.77
N MET A 73 41.52 32.38 7.03
CA MET A 73 41.27 31.40 5.96
C MET A 73 40.58 30.13 6.48
N ALA A 74 40.98 29.63 7.65
CA ALA A 74 40.35 28.47 8.27
C ALA A 74 38.89 28.77 8.66
N THR A 75 38.66 29.93 9.29
CA THR A 75 37.30 30.37 9.68
C THR A 75 36.41 30.55 8.45
N ASP A 76 36.92 31.18 7.40
CA ASP A 76 36.18 31.40 6.16
C ASP A 76 35.90 30.07 5.45
N SER A 77 36.87 29.14 5.45
CA SER A 77 36.67 27.79 4.92
C SER A 77 35.59 27.03 5.68
N ASP A 78 35.59 27.09 7.01
CA ASP A 78 34.57 26.43 7.83
C ASP A 78 33.17 27.03 7.57
N LYS A 79 33.08 28.35 7.37
CA LYS A 79 31.82 29.02 6.98
C LYS A 79 31.33 28.57 5.61
N ILE A 80 32.21 28.52 4.61
CA ILE A 80 31.86 28.05 3.25
C ILE A 80 31.39 26.60 3.29
N ILE A 81 32.05 25.74 4.06
CA ILE A 81 31.64 24.34 4.20
C ILE A 81 30.28 24.24 4.89
N ALA A 82 30.03 25.06 5.92
CA ALA A 82 28.74 25.09 6.60
C ALA A 82 27.61 25.53 5.66
N SER A 83 27.80 26.63 4.92
CA SER A 83 26.79 27.12 3.97
C SER A 83 26.55 26.13 2.84
N ALA A 84 27.61 25.53 2.27
CA ALA A 84 27.48 24.53 1.22
C ALA A 84 26.71 23.29 1.68
N LYS A 85 26.88 22.88 2.95
CA LYS A 85 26.11 21.77 3.53
C LYS A 85 24.65 22.12 3.71
N GLU A 86 24.35 23.33 4.18
CA GLU A 86 22.97 23.80 4.34
C GLU A 86 22.26 23.90 2.98
N GLU A 87 22.92 24.46 1.97
CA GLU A 87 22.41 24.54 0.61
C GLU A 87 22.18 23.14 0.00
N ALA A 88 23.13 22.21 0.19
CA ALA A 88 22.98 20.85 -0.30
C ALA A 88 21.78 20.13 0.34
N GLU A 89 21.60 20.28 1.65
CA GLU A 89 20.46 19.71 2.37
C GLU A 89 19.13 20.33 1.88
N ALA A 90 19.10 21.65 1.68
CA ALA A 90 17.92 22.34 1.13
C ALA A 90 17.57 21.84 -0.29
N ILE A 91 18.56 21.66 -1.15
CA ILE A 91 18.37 21.11 -2.51
C ILE A 91 17.82 19.69 -2.44
N ILE A 92 18.36 18.84 -1.57
CA ILE A 92 17.89 17.46 -1.40
C ILE A 92 16.44 17.43 -0.93
N GLN A 93 16.10 18.23 0.09
CA GLN A 93 14.73 18.32 0.60
C GLN A 93 13.75 18.83 -0.46
N GLN A 94 14.15 19.85 -1.23
CA GLN A 94 13.33 20.37 -2.33
C GLN A 94 13.14 19.32 -3.43
N ALA A 95 14.19 18.58 -3.79
CA ALA A 95 14.12 17.51 -4.78
C ALA A 95 13.19 16.38 -4.33
N HIS A 96 13.25 15.99 -3.05
CA HIS A 96 12.33 14.99 -2.48
C HIS A 96 10.87 15.46 -2.53
N LYS A 97 10.61 16.69 -2.09
CA LYS A 97 9.25 17.27 -2.12
C LYS A 97 8.70 17.34 -3.55
N GLU A 98 9.55 17.72 -4.51
CA GLU A 98 9.15 17.79 -5.92
C GLU A 98 8.90 16.41 -6.52
N ALA A 99 9.74 15.42 -6.18
CA ALA A 99 9.53 14.04 -6.60
C ALA A 99 8.21 13.47 -6.06
N GLU A 100 7.89 13.72 -4.78
CA GLU A 100 6.61 13.34 -4.18
C GLU A 100 5.43 14.00 -4.90
N ARG A 101 5.53 15.30 -5.21
CA ARG A 101 4.51 16.03 -5.98
C ARG A 101 4.29 15.41 -7.35
N ILE A 102 5.36 15.11 -8.09
CA ILE A 102 5.29 14.49 -9.42
C ILE A 102 4.63 13.11 -9.35
N ILE A 103 4.99 12.29 -8.37
CA ILE A 103 4.42 10.95 -8.19
C ILE A 103 2.91 11.05 -7.92
N GLU A 104 2.50 11.99 -7.05
CA GLU A 104 1.10 12.18 -6.73
C GLU A 104 0.29 12.67 -7.94
N GLU A 105 0.81 13.64 -8.69
CA GLU A 105 0.18 14.12 -9.94
C GLU A 105 0.08 13.01 -10.98
N ALA A 106 1.12 12.19 -11.14
CA ALA A 106 1.11 11.05 -12.06
C ALA A 106 0.05 10.01 -11.65
N ARG A 107 -0.09 9.72 -10.35
CA ARG A 107 -1.13 8.81 -9.83
C ARG A 107 -2.53 9.34 -10.12
N GLN A 108 -2.77 10.62 -9.85
CA GLN A 108 -4.07 11.24 -10.13
C GLN A 108 -4.41 11.23 -11.62
N MET A 109 -3.42 11.51 -12.49
CA MET A 109 -3.60 11.44 -13.93
C MET A 109 -3.87 10.01 -14.41
N ALA A 110 -3.12 9.03 -13.90
CA ALA A 110 -3.34 7.62 -14.23
C ALA A 110 -4.73 7.14 -13.82
N ALA A 111 -5.20 7.49 -12.61
CA ALA A 111 -6.55 7.18 -12.16
C ALA A 111 -7.62 7.78 -13.09
N LYS A 112 -7.46 9.06 -13.48
CA LYS A 112 -8.36 9.70 -14.45
C LYS A 112 -8.35 8.98 -15.80
N LEU A 113 -7.17 8.64 -16.33
CA LEU A 113 -7.04 7.95 -17.61
C LEU A 113 -7.69 6.56 -17.59
N ILE A 114 -7.56 5.83 -16.49
CA ILE A 114 -8.21 4.53 -16.29
C ILE A 114 -9.73 4.71 -16.27
N ASP A 115 -10.24 5.69 -15.55
CA ASP A 115 -11.69 5.96 -15.47
C ASP A 115 -12.27 6.44 -16.80
N THR A 116 -11.53 7.29 -17.53
CA THR A 116 -11.94 7.79 -18.85
C THR A 116 -11.64 6.82 -19.98
N SER A 117 -10.88 5.75 -19.72
CA SER A 117 -10.51 4.78 -20.76
C SER A 117 -11.77 4.21 -21.39
N GLU A 118 -11.86 4.34 -22.72
CA GLU A 118 -12.97 3.81 -23.52
C GLU A 118 -13.18 2.32 -23.25
N ILE A 119 -12.10 1.58 -22.94
CA ILE A 119 -12.15 0.17 -22.56
C ILE A 119 -12.98 -0.02 -21.28
N ASN A 120 -12.78 0.82 -20.27
CA ASN A 120 -13.52 0.72 -19.01
C ASN A 120 -14.99 1.13 -19.18
N GLN A 121 -15.26 2.15 -20.00
CA GLN A 121 -16.64 2.54 -20.32
C GLN A 121 -17.36 1.45 -21.11
N LEU A 122 -16.70 0.89 -22.13
CA LEU A 122 -17.22 -0.21 -22.93
C LEU A 122 -17.45 -1.46 -22.08
N ALA A 123 -16.51 -1.81 -21.20
CA ALA A 123 -16.66 -2.94 -20.27
C ALA A 123 -17.84 -2.73 -19.30
N LYS A 124 -18.02 -1.51 -18.77
CA LYS A 124 -19.19 -1.16 -17.93
C LYS A 124 -20.50 -1.27 -18.70
N ALA A 125 -20.55 -0.75 -19.93
CA ALA A 125 -21.72 -0.83 -20.79
C ALA A 125 -22.07 -2.30 -21.13
N GLN A 126 -21.07 -3.10 -21.50
CA GLN A 126 -21.26 -4.54 -21.75
C GLN A 126 -21.72 -5.29 -20.49
N ALA A 127 -21.17 -4.99 -19.32
CA ALA A 127 -21.61 -5.60 -18.06
C ALA A 127 -23.07 -5.26 -17.75
N GLN A 128 -23.49 -4.01 -17.98
CA GLN A 128 -24.88 -3.58 -17.83
C GLN A 128 -25.81 -4.29 -18.82
N GLU A 129 -25.38 -4.44 -20.08
CA GLU A 129 -26.14 -5.16 -21.09
C GLU A 129 -26.32 -6.65 -20.73
N ILE A 130 -25.24 -7.31 -20.27
CA ILE A 130 -25.29 -8.70 -19.79
C ILE A 130 -26.27 -8.84 -18.63
N LEU A 131 -26.22 -7.93 -17.64
CA LEU A 131 -27.15 -7.94 -16.51
C LEU A 131 -28.61 -7.75 -16.96
N ALA A 132 -28.86 -6.76 -17.83
CA ALA A 132 -30.20 -6.51 -18.36
C ALA A 132 -30.75 -7.72 -19.14
N ASN A 133 -29.92 -8.36 -19.94
CA ASN A 133 -30.27 -9.58 -20.67
C ASN A 133 -30.52 -10.75 -19.72
N ALA A 134 -29.65 -10.97 -18.72
CA ALA A 134 -29.82 -12.01 -17.72
C ALA A 134 -31.12 -11.86 -16.93
N GLU A 135 -31.44 -10.63 -16.51
CA GLU A 135 -32.71 -10.34 -15.85
C GLU A 135 -33.93 -10.57 -16.76
N LYS A 136 -33.83 -10.20 -18.04
CA LYS A 136 -34.89 -10.44 -19.02
C LYS A 136 -35.12 -11.94 -19.20
N THR A 137 -34.06 -12.70 -19.43
CA THR A 137 -34.13 -14.17 -19.55
C THR A 137 -34.70 -14.80 -18.28
N ALA A 138 -34.28 -14.36 -17.10
CA ALA A 138 -34.82 -14.86 -15.83
C ALA A 138 -36.34 -14.62 -15.71
N ARG A 139 -36.82 -13.43 -16.11
CA ARG A 139 -38.26 -13.12 -16.15
C ARG A 139 -39.01 -14.01 -17.15
N GLU A 140 -38.45 -14.21 -18.34
CA GLU A 140 -39.05 -15.07 -19.37
C GLU A 140 -39.11 -16.54 -18.93
N THR A 141 -38.04 -17.06 -18.34
CA THR A 141 -38.00 -18.42 -17.78
C THR A 141 -39.03 -18.60 -16.68
N ARG A 142 -39.16 -17.63 -15.76
CA ARG A 142 -40.15 -17.68 -14.68
C ARG A 142 -41.57 -17.72 -15.24
N ARG A 143 -41.87 -16.85 -16.21
CA ARG A 143 -43.17 -16.82 -16.87
C ARG A 143 -43.47 -18.14 -17.58
N GLY A 144 -42.50 -18.69 -18.33
CA GLY A 144 -42.66 -19.98 -19.00
C GLY A 144 -42.88 -21.14 -18.03
N ALA A 145 -42.22 -21.12 -16.87
CA ALA A 145 -42.45 -22.11 -15.81
C ALA A 145 -43.85 -21.99 -15.20
N ASP A 146 -44.34 -20.78 -14.96
CA ASP A 146 -45.70 -20.54 -14.45
C ASP A 146 -46.78 -20.95 -15.47
N GLU A 147 -46.57 -20.68 -16.76
CA GLU A 147 -47.43 -21.13 -17.85
C GLU A 147 -47.47 -22.65 -17.94
N TYR A 148 -46.31 -23.31 -17.93
CA TYR A 148 -46.22 -24.77 -17.93
C TYR A 148 -46.90 -25.39 -16.71
N ALA A 149 -46.68 -24.84 -15.51
CA ALA A 149 -47.33 -25.31 -14.29
C ALA A 149 -48.87 -25.21 -14.40
N ARG A 150 -49.39 -24.13 -14.99
CA ARG A 150 -50.82 -23.96 -15.22
C ARG A 150 -51.38 -25.02 -16.17
N GLU A 151 -50.68 -25.31 -17.27
CA GLU A 151 -51.09 -26.34 -18.23
C GLU A 151 -51.12 -27.74 -17.59
N VAL A 152 -50.08 -28.08 -16.83
CA VAL A 152 -50.00 -29.37 -16.12
C VAL A 152 -51.13 -29.49 -15.08
N LEU A 153 -51.38 -28.43 -14.30
CA LEU A 153 -52.47 -28.43 -13.32
C LEU A 153 -53.85 -28.59 -13.99
N ALA A 154 -54.09 -27.89 -15.10
CA ALA A 154 -55.34 -28.03 -15.87
C ALA A 154 -55.50 -29.46 -16.45
N ALA A 155 -54.41 -30.08 -16.93
CA ALA A 155 -54.43 -31.46 -17.39
C ALA A 155 -54.75 -32.45 -16.26
N ILE A 156 -54.23 -32.22 -15.06
CA ILE A 156 -54.53 -33.03 -13.87
C ILE A 156 -55.99 -32.86 -13.47
N GLU A 157 -56.51 -31.64 -13.45
CA GLU A 157 -57.91 -31.34 -13.14
C GLU A 157 -58.88 -32.09 -14.07
N ASN A 158 -58.61 -32.06 -15.38
CA ASN A 158 -59.40 -32.79 -16.37
C ASN A 158 -59.36 -34.31 -16.16
N HIS A 159 -58.19 -34.87 -15.83
CA HIS A 159 -58.08 -36.30 -15.52
C HIS A 159 -58.87 -36.66 -14.26
N LEU A 160 -58.76 -35.85 -13.20
CA LEU A 160 -59.49 -36.08 -11.96
C LEU A 160 -61.01 -36.01 -12.17
N ALA A 161 -61.49 -35.05 -12.96
CA ALA A 161 -62.91 -34.96 -13.33
C ALA A 161 -63.41 -36.24 -14.02
N LYS A 162 -62.60 -36.84 -14.90
CA LYS A 162 -62.94 -38.09 -15.58
C LYS A 162 -62.96 -39.30 -14.63
N VAL A 163 -62.02 -39.35 -13.68
CA VAL A 163 -62.00 -40.36 -12.61
C VAL A 163 -63.24 -40.22 -11.73
N MET A 164 -63.58 -39.00 -11.30
CA MET A 164 -64.78 -38.71 -10.50
C MET A 164 -66.07 -39.12 -11.22
N SER A 165 -66.20 -38.81 -12.52
CA SER A 165 -67.35 -39.26 -13.32
C SER A 165 -67.45 -40.80 -13.38
N THR A 166 -66.31 -41.49 -13.47
CA THR A 166 -66.26 -42.96 -13.48
C THR A 166 -66.68 -43.53 -12.12
N LEU A 167 -66.23 -42.94 -11.01
CA LEU A 167 -66.64 -43.31 -9.65
C LEU A 167 -68.14 -43.08 -9.43
N GLN A 168 -68.68 -41.95 -9.89
CA GLN A 168 -70.10 -41.64 -9.77
C GLN A 168 -70.98 -42.66 -10.53
N LYS A 169 -70.62 -42.99 -11.78
CA LYS A 169 -71.28 -44.06 -12.55
C LYS A 169 -71.17 -45.42 -11.86
N GLY A 170 -69.99 -45.72 -11.28
CA GLY A 170 -69.77 -46.94 -10.50
C GLY A 170 -70.67 -47.03 -9.28
N ARG A 171 -70.84 -45.91 -8.56
CA ARG A 171 -71.76 -45.80 -7.41
C ARG A 171 -73.23 -45.95 -7.82
N GLU A 172 -73.67 -45.23 -8.84
CA GLU A 172 -75.06 -45.33 -9.35
C GLU A 172 -75.41 -46.76 -9.77
N LYS A 173 -74.47 -47.48 -10.41
CA LYS A 173 -74.64 -48.88 -10.77
C LYS A 173 -74.67 -49.83 -9.56
N LEU A 174 -73.94 -49.50 -8.49
CA LEU A 174 -73.98 -50.28 -7.25
C LEU A 174 -75.29 -50.05 -6.50
N GLU A 175 -75.74 -48.81 -6.39
CA GLU A 175 -77.02 -48.44 -5.76
C GLU A 175 -78.20 -49.08 -6.50
N SER A 176 -78.22 -49.05 -7.83
CA SER A 176 -79.29 -49.70 -8.61
C SER A 176 -79.33 -51.22 -8.43
N ARG A 177 -78.17 -51.87 -8.27
CA ARG A 177 -78.10 -53.31 -7.93
C ARG A 177 -78.65 -53.58 -6.53
N ILE A 178 -78.30 -52.76 -5.54
CA ILE A 178 -78.80 -52.91 -4.17
C ILE A 178 -80.33 -52.77 -4.13
N SER A 179 -80.89 -51.77 -4.81
CA SER A 179 -82.34 -51.58 -4.87
C SER A 179 -83.07 -52.71 -5.60
N ALA A 180 -82.51 -53.23 -6.69
CA ALA A 180 -83.10 -54.36 -7.42
C ALA A 180 -83.13 -55.67 -6.60
N GLU A 181 -82.17 -55.84 -5.68
CA GLU A 181 -82.10 -57.01 -4.79
C GLU A 181 -83.09 -56.93 -3.61
N GLN A 182 -83.59 -55.72 -3.28
CA GLN A 182 -84.62 -55.51 -2.25
C GLN A 182 -86.06 -55.73 -2.76
N GLU A 183 -86.29 -55.77 -4.07
CA GLU A 183 -87.63 -55.89 -4.67
C GLU A 183 -88.09 -57.33 -4.95
N ILE A 184 -87.33 -58.37 -4.59
CA ILE A 184 -87.76 -59.77 -4.76
C ILE A 184 -88.89 -60.08 -3.74
N PRO A 185 -90.17 -60.21 -4.15
CA PRO A 185 -91.23 -60.62 -3.23
C PRO A 185 -91.11 -62.12 -2.98
N ASP A 186 -91.40 -62.55 -1.75
CA ASP A 186 -91.37 -63.96 -1.32
C ASP A 186 -91.88 -64.91 -2.41
N PRO A 187 -91.13 -65.95 -2.80
CA PRO A 187 -91.57 -66.85 -3.86
C PRO A 187 -92.84 -67.58 -3.44
N LEU A 188 -93.92 -67.36 -4.20
CA LEU A 188 -95.15 -68.15 -4.11
C LEU A 188 -94.80 -69.63 -4.34
N ILE A 189 -94.75 -70.41 -3.27
CA ILE A 189 -94.59 -71.86 -3.32
C ILE A 189 -95.79 -72.45 -4.10
N PRO A 190 -95.58 -73.10 -5.24
CA PRO A 190 -96.68 -73.71 -5.98
C PRO A 190 -97.16 -74.98 -5.25
N MET A 191 -98.40 -74.94 -4.76
CA MET A 191 -99.07 -76.10 -4.15
C MET A 191 -99.19 -77.24 -5.18
N GLY A 192 -98.58 -78.37 -4.85
CA GLY A 192 -98.48 -79.55 -5.71
C GLY A 192 -99.84 -80.18 -6.07
N ARG A 193 -99.89 -80.76 -7.27
CA ARG A 193 -101.00 -81.53 -7.84
C ARG A 193 -101.40 -82.70 -6.93
N GLY A 194 -102.65 -82.71 -6.48
CA GLY A 194 -103.32 -83.90 -5.95
C GLY A 194 -103.73 -84.85 -7.09
N VAL A 195 -103.29 -86.11 -6.99
CA VAL A 195 -103.67 -87.22 -7.87
C VAL A 195 -104.99 -87.84 -7.38
N ILE A 196 -105.89 -88.14 -8.31
CA ILE A 196 -107.22 -88.76 -8.12
C ILE A 196 -107.09 -90.22 -7.67
N ARG A 197 -107.92 -90.69 -6.72
CA ARG A 197 -108.39 -92.09 -6.68
C ARG A 197 -109.85 -92.23 -6.22
N ARG A 198 -110.62 -92.88 -7.11
CA ARG A 198 -111.92 -93.58 -7.00
C ARG A 198 -113.10 -92.88 -6.34
#